data_AF-A0A7J4DRC4-F1
#
_entry.id   AF-A0A7J4DRC4-F1
#
_cell.length_a   1.000
_cell.length_b   1.000
_cell.length_c   1.000
_cell.angle_alpha   90.00
_cell.angle_beta   90.00
_cell.angle_gamma   90.00
#
_symmetry.space_group_name_H-M   'P 1'
#
loop_
_entity.id
_entity.type
_entity.pdbx_description
1 polymer ?
#
loop_
_entity_poly.entity_id
_entity_poly.type
_entity_poly.pdbx_seq_one_letter_code
_entity_poly.pdbx_strand_id
1 'polypeptide(L)'
;MFSGGNEEKARGKTQGVLLDETRKVLDSSRELVNVFKSVIENDEKKVNNSIKKIGEAEDEVEGYRRALTRELAEVGSLLMNREDLLKTAYEIEEIAGYTSGVAFRISIVDNKSLKKPTIKKEFEELLNMIIELVHKLNEMVRFLAVNPDN
;
A
#
# COMPACT_ATOMS: atom_id res chain seq x y z
N MET A 1 -11.99 22.63 -29.38
CA MET A 1 -12.53 21.28 -29.09
C MET A 1 -11.41 20.24 -29.22
N PHE A 2 -10.44 20.25 -28.31
CA PHE A 2 -9.28 19.33 -28.31
C PHE A 2 -8.89 18.90 -26.88
N SER A 3 -9.78 19.09 -25.89
CA SER A 3 -9.50 18.83 -24.47
C SER A 3 -9.76 17.39 -24.02
N GLY A 4 -10.70 16.68 -24.65
CA GLY A 4 -11.13 15.34 -24.21
C GLY A 4 -10.00 14.30 -24.20
N GLY A 5 -9.15 14.27 -25.24
CA GLY A 5 -8.05 13.30 -25.30
C GLY A 5 -6.91 13.56 -24.30
N ASN A 6 -6.72 14.80 -23.86
CA ASN A 6 -5.72 15.14 -22.85
C ASN A 6 -6.22 14.81 -21.44
N GLU A 7 -7.52 15.02 -21.18
CA GLU A 7 -8.17 14.67 -19.92
C GLU A 7 -8.26 13.15 -19.73
N GLU A 8 -8.70 12.39 -20.73
CA GLU A 8 -8.73 10.92 -20.68
C GLU A 8 -7.35 10.32 -20.42
N LYS A 9 -6.31 10.86 -21.06
CA LYS A 9 -4.93 10.42 -20.86
C LYS A 9 -4.44 10.70 -19.44
N ALA A 10 -4.75 11.88 -18.90
CA ALA A 10 -4.41 12.23 -17.51
C ALA A 10 -5.14 11.34 -16.50
N ARG A 11 -6.42 11.03 -16.77
CA ARG A 11 -7.24 10.13 -15.96
C ARG A 11 -6.66 8.71 -15.94
N GLY A 12 -6.37 8.15 -17.12
CA GLY A 12 -5.79 6.82 -17.25
C GLY A 12 -4.43 6.68 -16.58
N LYS A 13 -3.56 7.69 -16.70
CA LYS A 13 -2.28 7.71 -15.96
C LYS A 13 -2.49 7.75 -14.46
N THR A 14 -3.33 8.66 -13.96
CA THR A 14 -3.60 8.80 -12.51
C THR A 14 -4.09 7.49 -11.93
N GLN A 15 -5.00 6.84 -12.64
CA GLN A 15 -5.52 5.53 -12.28
C GLN A 15 -4.46 4.43 -12.30
N GLY A 16 -3.58 4.42 -13.30
CA GLY A 16 -2.44 3.50 -13.34
C GLY A 16 -1.57 3.62 -12.09
N VAL A 17 -1.30 4.86 -11.65
CA VAL A 17 -0.51 5.10 -10.43
C VAL A 17 -1.21 4.54 -9.19
N LEU A 18 -2.52 4.81 -9.00
CA LEU A 18 -3.27 4.28 -7.86
C LEU A 18 -3.32 2.73 -7.85
N LEU A 19 -3.38 2.10 -9.02
CA LEU A 19 -3.31 0.64 -9.14
C LEU A 19 -1.96 0.09 -8.71
N ASP A 20 -0.87 0.74 -9.14
CA ASP A 20 0.49 0.35 -8.77
C ASP A 20 0.74 0.55 -7.26
N GLU A 21 0.29 1.68 -6.70
CA GLU A 21 0.38 1.96 -5.25
C GLU A 21 -0.36 0.90 -4.44
N THR A 22 -1.66 0.69 -4.70
CA THR A 22 -2.46 -0.28 -3.91
C THR A 22 -1.95 -1.72 -4.08
N ARG A 23 -1.41 -2.07 -5.24
CA ARG A 23 -0.81 -3.39 -5.44
C ARG A 23 0.44 -3.56 -4.59
N LYS A 24 1.30 -2.53 -4.57
CA LYS A 24 2.52 -2.56 -3.78
C LYS A 24 2.23 -2.58 -2.28
N VAL A 25 1.23 -1.83 -1.82
CA VAL A 25 0.73 -1.87 -0.43
C VAL A 25 0.15 -3.23 -0.08
N LEU A 26 -0.57 -3.89 -0.99
CA LEU A 26 -1.03 -5.26 -0.77
C LEU A 26 0.14 -6.24 -0.61
N ASP A 27 1.16 -6.12 -1.46
CA ASP A 27 2.34 -6.99 -1.37
C ASP A 27 3.13 -6.76 -0.07
N SER A 28 3.28 -5.51 0.38
CA SER A 28 3.93 -5.20 1.68
C SER A 28 3.11 -5.69 2.87
N SER A 29 1.78 -5.55 2.83
CA SER A 29 0.89 -6.06 3.89
C SER A 29 0.99 -7.57 4.05
N ARG A 30 1.18 -8.32 2.95
CA ARG A 30 1.41 -9.78 2.97
C ARG A 30 2.75 -10.13 3.61
N GLU A 31 3.77 -9.30 3.40
CA GLU A 31 5.10 -9.53 3.98
C GLU A 31 5.11 -9.35 5.51
N LEU A 32 4.14 -8.64 6.11
CA LEU A 32 3.98 -8.57 7.58
C LEU A 32 3.85 -9.95 8.23
N VAL A 33 3.17 -10.88 7.57
CA VAL A 33 3.05 -12.27 8.03
C VAL A 33 4.41 -12.95 8.07
N ASN A 34 5.29 -12.65 7.10
CA ASN A 34 6.64 -13.18 7.06
C ASN A 34 7.52 -12.59 8.16
N VAL A 35 7.36 -11.29 8.46
CA VAL A 35 8.02 -10.66 9.62
C VAL A 35 7.62 -11.37 10.91
N PHE A 36 6.31 -11.51 11.17
CA PHE A 36 5.79 -12.14 12.38
C PHE A 36 6.27 -13.59 12.54
N LYS A 37 6.17 -14.41 11.49
CA LYS A 37 6.67 -15.80 11.49
C LYS A 37 8.16 -15.86 11.80
N SER A 38 8.96 -15.02 11.15
CA SER A 38 10.42 -14.99 11.32
C SER A 38 10.82 -14.56 12.74
N VAL A 39 10.08 -13.63 13.34
CA VAL A 39 10.27 -13.24 14.76
C VAL A 39 9.99 -14.43 15.68
N ILE A 40 8.88 -15.15 15.49
CA ILE A 40 8.58 -16.35 16.28
C ILE A 40 9.64 -17.44 16.08
N GLU A 41 10.13 -17.63 14.86
CA GLU A 41 11.22 -18.57 14.55
C GLU A 41 12.59 -18.14 15.12
N ASN A 42 12.69 -16.89 15.61
CA ASN A 42 13.95 -16.29 16.06
C ASN A 42 15.00 -16.23 14.94
N ASP A 43 14.55 -16.00 13.70
CA ASP A 43 15.37 -15.91 12.49
C ASP A 43 15.59 -14.44 12.11
N GLU A 44 16.56 -13.79 12.78
CA GLU A 44 16.87 -12.37 12.60
C GLU A 44 17.20 -12.01 11.14
N LYS A 45 17.82 -12.93 10.40
CA LYS A 45 18.17 -12.71 8.99
C LYS A 45 16.90 -12.59 8.14
N LYS A 46 15.93 -13.49 8.32
CA LYS A 46 14.64 -13.39 7.62
C LYS A 46 13.83 -12.17 8.06
N VAL A 47 13.88 -11.80 9.35
CA VAL A 47 13.25 -10.57 9.86
C VAL A 47 13.80 -9.35 9.11
N ASN A 48 15.12 -9.18 9.10
CA ASN A 48 15.77 -8.05 8.42
C ASN A 48 15.48 -8.01 6.92
N ASN A 49 15.49 -9.17 6.26
CA ASN A 49 15.14 -9.27 4.83
C ASN A 49 13.69 -8.85 4.57
N SER A 50 12.75 -9.26 5.43
CA SER A 50 11.32 -8.93 5.27
C SER A 50 11.08 -7.44 5.50
N ILE A 51 11.69 -6.85 6.54
CA ILE A 51 11.62 -5.41 6.81
C ILE A 51 12.20 -4.61 5.64
N LYS A 52 13.33 -5.05 5.08
CA LYS A 52 13.95 -4.39 3.92
C LYS A 52 13.01 -4.35 2.72
N LYS A 53 12.35 -5.47 2.39
CA LYS A 53 11.36 -5.50 1.30
C LYS A 53 10.18 -4.59 1.55
N ILE A 54 9.70 -4.50 2.80
CA ILE A 54 8.62 -3.60 3.16
C ILE A 54 9.06 -2.14 3.01
N GLY A 55 10.28 -1.79 3.43
CA GLY A 55 10.84 -0.45 3.22
C GLY A 55 11.04 -0.11 1.74
N GLU A 56 11.54 -1.05 0.92
CA GLU A 56 11.64 -0.88 -0.53
C GLU A 56 10.26 -0.65 -1.17
N ALA A 57 9.22 -1.35 -0.68
CA ALA A 57 7.85 -1.14 -1.13
C ALA A 57 7.29 0.24 -0.73
N GLU A 58 7.60 0.73 0.47
CA GLU A 58 7.26 2.08 0.91
C GLU A 58 7.92 3.15 0.03
N ASP A 59 9.22 3.01 -0.24
CA ASP A 59 9.97 3.92 -1.12
C ASP A 59 9.38 3.96 -2.54
N GLU A 60 8.96 2.81 -3.08
CA GLU A 60 8.30 2.72 -4.38
C GLU A 60 6.94 3.44 -4.38
N VAL A 61 6.12 3.25 -3.34
CA VAL A 61 4.82 3.93 -3.19
C VAL A 61 4.99 5.43 -3.07
N GLU A 62 5.96 5.90 -2.29
CA GLU A 62 6.29 7.33 -2.25
C GLU A 62 6.71 7.85 -3.65
N GLY A 63 7.48 7.05 -4.39
CA GLY A 63 7.87 7.35 -5.78
C GLY A 63 6.67 7.55 -6.70
N TYR A 64 5.68 6.67 -6.60
CA TYR A 64 4.41 6.76 -7.33
C TYR A 64 3.64 8.02 -6.98
N ARG A 65 3.46 8.33 -5.69
CA ARG A 65 2.78 9.55 -5.25
C ARG A 65 3.47 10.81 -5.74
N ARG A 66 4.80 10.86 -5.69
CA ARG A 66 5.59 11.99 -6.22
C ARG A 66 5.40 12.15 -7.74
N ALA A 67 5.30 11.04 -8.48
CA ALA A 67 5.01 11.08 -9.91
C ALA A 67 3.60 11.61 -10.20
N LEU A 68 2.59 11.13 -9.45
CA LEU A 68 1.22 11.61 -9.57
C LEU A 68 1.10 13.11 -9.28
N THR A 69 1.75 13.58 -8.22
CA THR A 69 1.75 15.01 -7.84
C THR A 69 2.25 15.90 -9.00
N ARG A 70 3.32 15.46 -9.68
CA ARG A 70 3.86 16.19 -10.85
C ARG A 70 2.88 16.18 -12.02
N GLU A 71 2.32 15.02 -12.35
CA GLU A 71 1.35 14.91 -13.46
C GLU A 71 0.12 15.79 -13.21
N LEU A 72 -0.45 15.76 -12.01
CA LEU A 72 -1.62 16.58 -11.67
C LEU A 72 -1.30 18.08 -11.68
N ALA A 73 -0.06 18.48 -11.37
CA ALA A 73 0.38 19.87 -11.49
C ALA A 73 0.48 20.32 -12.96
N GLU A 74 0.92 19.46 -13.87
CA GLU A 74 1.01 19.74 -15.31
C GLU A 74 -0.37 19.82 -15.99
N VAL A 75 -1.31 18.97 -15.56
CA VAL A 75 -2.67 18.88 -16.12
C VAL A 75 -3.57 20.03 -15.65
N GLY A 76 -3.21 20.72 -14.56
CA GLY A 76 -3.89 21.94 -14.12
C GLY A 76 -5.36 21.70 -13.73
N SER A 77 -6.29 22.50 -14.26
CA SER A 77 -7.72 22.39 -14.01
C SER A 77 -8.45 21.44 -14.97
N LEU A 78 -7.74 20.72 -15.83
CA LEU A 78 -8.35 19.81 -16.81
C LEU A 78 -9.00 18.59 -16.14
N LEU A 79 -8.64 18.27 -14.90
CA LEU A 79 -9.15 17.11 -14.18
C LEU A 79 -9.96 17.58 -12.96
N MET A 80 -11.29 17.49 -13.06
CA MET A 80 -12.22 18.06 -12.07
C MET A 80 -12.04 17.53 -10.64
N ASN A 81 -11.63 16.26 -10.48
CA ASN A 81 -11.49 15.58 -9.19
C ASN A 81 -10.02 15.36 -8.77
N ARG A 82 -9.08 16.18 -9.26
CA ARG A 82 -7.65 16.02 -8.98
C ARG A 82 -7.29 16.01 -7.49
N GLU A 83 -8.00 16.79 -6.68
CA GLU A 83 -7.73 16.91 -5.25
C GLU A 83 -8.11 15.64 -4.51
N ASP A 84 -9.27 15.07 -4.81
CA ASP A 84 -9.72 13.80 -4.25
C ASP A 84 -8.79 12.64 -4.65
N LEU A 85 -8.33 12.63 -5.91
CA LEU A 85 -7.38 11.62 -6.39
C LEU A 85 -6.02 11.74 -5.71
N LEU A 86 -5.51 12.96 -5.57
CA LEU A 86 -4.26 13.20 -4.86
C LEU A 86 -4.39 12.80 -3.39
N LYS A 87 -5.47 13.17 -2.72
CA LYS A 87 -5.77 12.77 -1.34
C LYS A 87 -5.83 11.24 -1.20
N THR A 88 -6.48 10.56 -2.14
CA THR A 88 -6.55 9.09 -2.15
C THR A 88 -5.15 8.46 -2.24
N ALA A 89 -4.28 8.98 -3.12
CA ALA A 89 -2.90 8.49 -3.23
C ALA A 89 -2.11 8.69 -1.92
N TYR A 90 -2.24 9.85 -1.28
CA TYR A 90 -1.64 10.10 0.03
C TYR A 90 -2.14 9.13 1.11
N GLU A 91 -3.44 8.84 1.15
CA GLU A 91 -4.00 7.87 2.10
C GLU A 91 -3.47 6.44 1.84
N ILE A 92 -3.27 6.06 0.58
CA ILE A 92 -2.65 4.76 0.23
C ILE A 92 -1.17 4.72 0.65
N GLU A 93 -0.42 5.81 0.44
CA GLU A 93 0.97 5.95 0.92
C GLU A 93 1.07 5.81 2.44
N GLU A 94 0.15 6.41 3.20
CA GLU A 94 0.14 6.27 4.66
C GLU A 94 -0.02 4.80 5.10
N ILE A 95 -0.78 3.98 4.37
CA ILE A 95 -0.88 2.54 4.66
C ILE A 95 0.49 1.85 4.47
N ALA A 96 1.29 2.26 3.48
CA ALA A 96 2.65 1.75 3.31
C ALA A 96 3.53 2.11 4.52
N GLY A 97 3.50 3.38 4.94
CA GLY A 97 4.26 3.83 6.13
C GLY A 97 3.82 3.16 7.43
N TYR A 98 2.51 2.95 7.62
CA TYR A 98 2.00 2.17 8.74
C TYR A 98 2.47 0.71 8.67
N THR A 99 2.51 0.10 7.49
CA THR A 99 3.01 -1.26 7.28
C THR A 99 4.47 -1.37 7.70
N SER A 100 5.34 -0.45 7.27
CA SER A 100 6.74 -0.37 7.70
C SER A 100 6.89 -0.18 9.21
N GLY A 101 6.12 0.75 9.79
CA GLY A 101 6.14 1.00 11.23
C GLY A 101 5.68 -0.22 12.05
N VAL A 102 4.67 -0.95 11.57
CA VAL A 102 4.20 -2.19 12.20
C VAL A 102 5.26 -3.29 12.06
N ALA A 103 5.88 -3.46 10.89
CA ALA A 103 6.95 -4.43 10.68
C ALA A 103 8.12 -4.21 11.65
N PHE A 104 8.57 -2.97 11.80
CA PHE A 104 9.60 -2.60 12.77
C PHE A 104 9.17 -2.91 14.21
N ARG A 105 7.95 -2.54 14.60
CA ARG A 105 7.45 -2.82 15.96
C ARG A 105 7.39 -4.32 16.23
N ILE A 106 6.90 -5.14 15.29
CA ILE A 106 6.88 -6.61 15.44
C ILE A 106 8.29 -7.14 15.66
N SER A 107 9.29 -6.59 14.97
CA SER A 107 10.68 -7.07 15.04
C SER A 107 11.35 -6.90 16.41
N ILE A 108 10.88 -5.94 17.21
CA ILE A 108 11.45 -5.62 18.53
C ILE A 108 10.57 -6.13 19.69
N VAL A 109 9.41 -6.71 19.41
CA VAL A 109 8.54 -7.27 20.45
C VAL A 109 9.17 -8.55 21.03
N ASP A 110 8.98 -8.75 22.33
CA ASP A 110 9.44 -9.96 23.02
C ASP A 110 8.86 -11.24 22.38
N ASN A 111 9.75 -12.06 21.83
CA ASN A 111 9.42 -13.31 21.17
C ASN A 111 8.65 -14.28 22.09
N LYS A 112 8.98 -14.32 23.40
CA LYS A 112 8.28 -15.21 24.35
C LYS A 112 6.81 -14.87 24.48
N SER A 113 6.48 -13.57 24.44
CA SER A 113 5.10 -13.08 24.50
C SER A 113 4.33 -13.41 23.23
N LEU A 114 4.93 -13.25 22.04
CA LEU A 114 4.30 -13.60 20.76
C LEU A 114 4.06 -15.10 20.59
N LYS A 115 4.87 -15.94 21.23
CA LYS A 115 4.72 -17.41 21.23
C LYS A 115 3.58 -17.93 22.09
N LYS A 116 2.99 -17.11 22.96
CA LYS A 116 1.83 -17.53 23.78
C LYS A 116 0.68 -17.93 22.84
N PRO A 117 0.06 -19.11 22.99
CA PRO A 117 -0.89 -19.64 22.01
C PRO A 117 -2.02 -18.68 21.64
N THR A 118 -2.62 -18.01 22.64
CA THR A 118 -3.69 -17.03 22.46
C THR A 118 -3.20 -15.82 21.66
N ILE A 119 -2.09 -15.22 22.07
CA ILE A 119 -1.50 -14.04 21.41
C ILE A 119 -1.12 -14.38 19.98
N LYS A 120 -0.46 -15.52 19.77
CA LYS A 120 -0.06 -15.97 18.43
C LYS A 120 -1.26 -16.04 17.50
N LYS A 121 -2.33 -16.71 17.94
CA LYS A 121 -3.56 -16.88 17.15
C LYS A 121 -4.22 -15.54 16.85
N GLU A 122 -4.43 -14.70 17.85
CA GLU A 122 -5.06 -13.39 17.69
C GLU A 122 -4.25 -12.47 16.77
N PHE A 123 -2.92 -12.55 16.83
CA PHE A 123 -2.04 -11.77 15.96
C PHE A 123 -2.08 -12.27 14.51
N GLU A 124 -2.11 -13.59 14.29
CA GLU A 124 -2.30 -14.18 12.95
C GLU A 124 -3.66 -13.78 12.35
N GLU A 125 -4.74 -13.80 13.15
CA GLU A 125 -6.06 -13.33 12.74
C GLU A 125 -6.06 -11.84 12.39
N LEU A 126 -5.40 -10.99 13.20
CA LEU A 126 -5.26 -9.57 12.92
C LEU A 126 -4.52 -9.30 11.62
N LEU A 127 -3.39 -9.97 11.38
CA LEU A 127 -2.62 -9.82 10.15
C LEU A 127 -3.44 -10.26 8.91
N ASN A 128 -4.21 -11.34 9.02
CA ASN A 128 -5.09 -11.77 7.94
C ASN A 128 -6.19 -10.75 7.65
N MET A 129 -6.82 -10.18 8.68
CA MET A 129 -7.81 -9.11 8.50
C MET A 129 -7.21 -7.89 7.81
N ILE A 130 -5.98 -7.49 8.16
CA ILE A 130 -5.27 -6.39 7.49
C ILE A 130 -5.09 -6.71 6.00
N ILE A 131 -4.61 -7.91 5.67
CA ILE A 131 -4.42 -8.33 4.26
C ILE A 131 -5.75 -8.33 3.52
N GLU A 132 -6.84 -8.80 4.13
CA GLU A 132 -8.17 -8.79 3.50
C GLU A 132 -8.69 -7.37 3.23
N LEU A 133 -8.51 -6.45 4.17
CA LEU A 133 -8.92 -5.05 4.00
C LEU A 133 -8.13 -4.37 2.87
N VAL A 134 -6.81 -4.55 2.85
CA VAL A 134 -5.94 -4.01 1.79
C VAL A 134 -6.22 -4.68 0.45
N HIS A 135 -6.57 -5.97 0.45
CA HIS A 135 -6.98 -6.67 -0.77
C HIS A 135 -8.27 -6.08 -1.34
N LYS A 136 -9.28 -5.85 -0.51
CA LYS A 136 -10.53 -5.17 -0.91
C LYS A 136 -10.25 -3.76 -1.43
N LEU A 137 -9.34 -3.01 -0.82
CA LEU A 137 -8.90 -1.71 -1.34
C LEU A 137 -8.31 -1.84 -2.74
N ASN A 138 -7.39 -2.80 -2.96
CA ASN A 138 -6.82 -3.05 -4.27
C ASN A 138 -7.89 -3.43 -5.32
N GLU A 139 -8.89 -4.23 -4.94
CA GLU A 139 -10.01 -4.57 -5.82
C GLU A 139 -10.87 -3.34 -6.14
N MET A 140 -11.20 -2.50 -5.16
CA MET A 140 -11.97 -1.28 -5.39
C MET A 140 -11.29 -0.35 -6.39
N VAL A 141 -9.98 -0.14 -6.25
CA VAL A 141 -9.21 0.69 -7.21
C VAL A 141 -9.16 0.06 -8.60
N ARG A 142 -9.10 -1.28 -8.71
CA ARG A 142 -9.24 -1.99 -10.00
C ARG A 142 -10.61 -1.80 -10.64
N PHE A 143 -11.69 -1.88 -9.87
CA PHE A 143 -13.05 -1.69 -10.42
C PHE A 143 -13.27 -0.27 -10.92
N LEU A 144 -12.71 0.74 -10.25
CA LEU A 144 -12.69 2.11 -10.76
C LEU A 144 -12.01 2.21 -12.14
N ALA A 145 -11.07 1.32 -12.47
CA ALA A 145 -10.38 1.29 -13.76
C ALA A 145 -11.13 0.61 -14.88
N VAL A 146 -12.12 -0.21 -14.54
CA VAL A 146 -12.92 -0.94 -15.53
C VAL A 146 -14.16 -0.16 -15.96
N ASN A 147 -14.61 0.84 -15.17
CA ASN A 147 -15.81 1.65 -15.47
C ASN A 147 -15.49 3.16 -15.57
N PRO A 148 -14.95 3.64 -16.70
CA PRO A 148 -14.72 5.07 -16.91
C PRO A 148 -16.01 5.89 -17.17
N ASP A 149 -17.13 5.24 -17.50
CA ASP A 149 -18.35 5.87 -18.05
C ASP A 149 -19.53 6.08 -17.07
N ASN A 150 -19.30 6.07 -15.76
CA ASN A 150 -20.28 6.54 -14.76
C ASN A 150 -19.81 7.81 -14.06
#